data_AF-A0A399YHY5-F1
#
_entry.id   AF-A0A399YHY5-F1
#
_cell.length_a   1.000
_cell.length_b   1.000
_cell.length_c   1.000
_cell.angle_alpha   90.00
_cell.angle_beta   90.00
_cell.angle_gamma   90.00
#
_symmetry.space_group_name_H-M   'P 1'
#
loop_
_entity.id
_entity.type
_entity.pdbx_description
1 polymer ?
#
loop_
_entity_poly.entity_id
_entity_poly.type
_entity_poly.pdbx_seq_one_letter_code
_entity_poly.pdbx_strand_id
1 'polypeptide(L)'
;AVSWQLNRDNVPAVLEKEYYWLETLNEPGRYGSNGELQIERLGQFSLATAKLAVAEGYHYAAFAFSTGVPEPEDWEHPAMLEFLRYAGEHPDQVGVALHEYSLTADYITAGYPYLVGRFQALFAVCDKYGIPRPTVLITEWGWEYSDVPEPTAGVEDMAWAQFGGIAQRAHLLILPMRDYATSHYFIYTPGIGEIDPSIFMQPTPTFLYLESQPMPTPFPRPQHMP
;
A
#
# COMPACT_ATOMS: atom_id res chain seq x y z
N ALA A 1 -12.28 -4.41 -25.45
CA ALA A 1 -12.60 -4.03 -24.06
C ALA A 1 -11.99 -5.07 -23.18
N VAL A 2 -10.86 -4.81 -22.50
CA VAL A 2 -10.13 -5.94 -21.87
C VAL A 2 -9.61 -5.66 -20.46
N SER A 3 -8.87 -4.60 -20.14
CA SER A 3 -8.37 -4.48 -18.74
C SER A 3 -9.42 -3.99 -17.73
N TRP A 4 -9.99 -2.79 -17.94
CA TRP A 4 -10.92 -2.19 -16.97
C TRP A 4 -12.18 -3.04 -16.72
N GLN A 5 -12.85 -3.46 -17.80
CA GLN A 5 -14.08 -4.23 -17.69
C GLN A 5 -13.87 -5.58 -16.97
N LEU A 6 -12.76 -6.28 -17.24
CA LEU A 6 -12.48 -7.55 -16.56
C LEU A 6 -12.25 -7.34 -15.05
N ASN A 7 -11.49 -6.31 -14.66
CA ASN A 7 -11.27 -6.00 -13.25
C ASN A 7 -12.57 -5.61 -12.53
N ARG A 8 -13.40 -4.80 -13.18
CA ARG A 8 -14.70 -4.37 -12.67
C ARG A 8 -15.69 -5.54 -12.51
N ASP A 9 -15.80 -6.39 -13.52
CA ASP A 9 -16.82 -7.45 -13.58
C ASP A 9 -16.46 -8.66 -12.68
N ASN A 10 -15.21 -8.76 -12.21
CA ASN A 10 -14.76 -9.80 -11.29
C ASN A 10 -14.99 -9.47 -9.79
N VAL A 11 -15.60 -8.32 -9.48
CA VAL A 11 -15.89 -7.95 -8.08
C VAL A 11 -17.10 -8.74 -7.54
N PRO A 12 -17.03 -9.30 -6.31
CA PRO A 12 -18.18 -9.89 -5.66
C PRO A 12 -19.35 -8.89 -5.54
N ALA A 13 -20.55 -9.28 -5.96
CA ALA A 13 -21.74 -8.42 -5.99
C ALA A 13 -22.18 -7.87 -4.61
N VAL A 14 -21.63 -8.40 -3.52
CA VAL A 14 -21.91 -7.97 -2.14
C VAL A 14 -21.04 -6.82 -1.67
N LEU A 15 -19.95 -6.51 -2.39
CA LEU A 15 -19.02 -5.46 -1.99
C LEU A 15 -19.41 -4.14 -2.64
N GLU A 16 -19.78 -3.16 -1.83
CA GLU A 16 -20.14 -1.83 -2.33
C GLU A 16 -18.89 -1.07 -2.79
N LYS A 17 -19.03 -0.34 -3.91
CA LYS A 17 -17.91 0.31 -4.62
C LYS A 17 -17.10 1.27 -3.76
N GLU A 18 -17.74 1.85 -2.73
CA GLU A 18 -17.10 2.83 -1.85
C GLU A 18 -16.04 2.22 -0.92
N TYR A 19 -16.05 0.89 -0.71
CA TYR A 19 -15.17 0.24 0.27
C TYR A 19 -13.89 -0.36 -0.32
N TYR A 20 -13.68 -0.30 -1.63
CA TYR A 20 -12.51 -0.91 -2.24
C TYR A 20 -11.95 -0.09 -3.39
N TRP A 21 -10.67 -0.34 -3.66
CA TRP A 21 -9.92 0.23 -4.76
C TRP A 21 -9.60 -0.89 -5.76
N LEU A 22 -9.61 -0.55 -7.05
CA LEU A 22 -9.19 -1.46 -8.11
C LEU A 22 -7.81 -1.08 -8.61
N GLU A 23 -6.93 -2.06 -8.71
CA GLU A 23 -5.64 -1.98 -9.40
C GLU A 23 -5.74 -2.86 -10.65
N THR A 24 -5.29 -2.36 -11.80
CA THR A 24 -5.39 -3.11 -13.07
C THR A 24 -4.07 -3.72 -13.53
N LEU A 25 -2.97 -3.39 -12.83
CA LEU A 25 -1.62 -3.83 -13.09
C LEU A 25 -0.97 -4.18 -11.74
N ASN A 26 -0.04 -5.13 -11.77
CA ASN A 26 0.79 -5.49 -10.62
C ASN A 26 2.25 -5.43 -11.05
N GLU A 27 3.07 -4.69 -10.32
CA GLU A 27 4.52 -4.63 -10.48
C GLU A 27 5.05 -4.37 -11.89
N PRO A 28 4.51 -3.40 -12.67
CA PRO A 28 5.18 -3.00 -13.89
C PRO A 28 6.59 -2.47 -13.55
N GLY A 29 7.58 -2.91 -14.31
CA GLY A 29 8.94 -2.36 -14.28
C GLY A 29 9.03 -1.01 -14.98
N ARG A 30 10.23 -0.41 -14.97
CA ARG A 30 10.54 0.79 -15.79
C ARG A 30 10.51 0.50 -17.30
N TYR A 31 10.93 -0.71 -17.69
CA TYR A 31 10.99 -1.18 -19.07
C TYR A 31 10.00 -2.33 -19.29
N GLY A 32 9.38 -2.38 -20.47
CA GLY A 32 8.51 -3.49 -20.87
C GLY A 32 9.31 -4.73 -21.27
N SER A 33 8.61 -5.85 -21.54
CA SER A 33 9.22 -7.11 -21.98
C SER A 33 9.96 -7.02 -23.32
N ASN A 34 9.69 -5.96 -24.09
CA ASN A 34 10.38 -5.64 -25.34
C ASN A 34 11.64 -4.78 -25.13
N GLY A 35 12.00 -4.46 -23.89
CA GLY A 35 13.16 -3.62 -23.54
C GLY A 35 12.94 -2.11 -23.71
N GLU A 36 11.74 -1.66 -24.08
CA GLU A 36 11.43 -0.25 -24.27
C GLU A 36 10.96 0.40 -22.97
N LEU A 37 11.28 1.68 -22.79
CA LEU A 37 10.75 2.49 -21.68
C LEU A 37 9.23 2.58 -21.82
N GLN A 38 8.50 2.25 -20.74
CA GLN A 38 7.03 2.16 -20.80
C GLN A 38 6.29 3.24 -19.98
N ILE A 39 7.02 4.20 -19.40
CA ILE A 39 6.46 5.26 -18.54
C ILE A 39 5.33 6.04 -19.24
N GLU A 40 5.53 6.44 -20.50
CA GLU A 40 4.47 7.12 -21.28
C GLU A 40 3.22 6.26 -21.41
N ARG A 41 3.39 4.99 -21.81
CA ARG A 41 2.28 4.06 -22.04
C ARG A 41 1.52 3.79 -20.75
N LEU A 42 2.24 3.59 -19.64
CA LEU A 42 1.65 3.41 -18.31
C LEU A 42 0.83 4.64 -17.90
N GLY A 43 1.39 5.86 -18.06
CA GLY A 43 0.70 7.11 -17.76
C GLY A 43 -0.60 7.27 -18.56
N GLN A 44 -0.54 7.08 -19.87
CA GLN A 44 -1.71 7.17 -20.76
C GLN A 44 -2.77 6.11 -20.44
N PHE A 45 -2.34 4.86 -20.24
CA PHE A 45 -3.22 3.76 -19.87
C PHE A 45 -3.93 4.01 -18.54
N SER A 46 -3.19 4.46 -17.54
CA SER A 46 -3.72 4.69 -16.20
C SER A 46 -4.67 5.88 -16.15
N LEU A 47 -4.39 6.95 -16.90
CA LEU A 47 -5.31 8.08 -17.03
C LEU A 47 -6.62 7.68 -17.72
N ALA A 48 -6.54 6.90 -18.81
CA ALA A 48 -7.72 6.41 -19.49
C ALA A 48 -8.57 5.51 -18.58
N THR A 49 -7.92 4.64 -17.81
CA THR A 49 -8.58 3.74 -16.84
C THR A 49 -9.20 4.51 -15.69
N ALA A 50 -8.50 5.50 -15.12
CA ALA A 50 -9.02 6.35 -14.06
C ALA A 50 -10.29 7.10 -14.49
N LYS A 51 -10.30 7.65 -15.71
CA LYS A 51 -11.48 8.33 -16.25
C LYS A 51 -12.69 7.39 -16.39
N LEU A 52 -12.48 6.15 -16.80
CA LEU A 52 -13.54 5.13 -16.85
C LEU A 52 -14.03 4.78 -15.44
N ALA A 53 -13.12 4.57 -14.49
CA ALA A 53 -13.46 4.25 -13.11
C ALA A 53 -14.30 5.35 -12.45
N VAL A 54 -13.87 6.62 -12.57
CA VAL A 54 -14.60 7.78 -12.03
C VAL A 54 -15.98 7.90 -12.68
N ALA A 55 -16.07 7.76 -14.01
CA ALA A 55 -17.34 7.84 -14.72
C ALA A 55 -18.35 6.76 -14.30
N GLU A 56 -17.86 5.61 -13.83
CA GLU A 56 -18.68 4.48 -13.37
C GLU A 56 -18.82 4.39 -11.84
N GLY A 57 -18.28 5.37 -11.11
CA GLY A 57 -18.36 5.47 -9.64
C GLY A 57 -17.52 4.45 -8.88
N TYR A 58 -16.36 4.06 -9.40
CA TYR A 58 -15.40 3.20 -8.72
C TYR A 58 -14.18 4.00 -8.22
N HIS A 59 -13.43 3.41 -7.30
CA HIS A 59 -12.11 3.88 -6.91
C HIS A 59 -11.02 3.11 -7.65
N TYR A 60 -9.98 3.82 -8.11
CA TYR A 60 -8.90 3.26 -8.93
C TYR A 60 -7.53 3.71 -8.44
N ALA A 61 -6.62 2.75 -8.26
CA ALA A 61 -5.24 3.01 -7.93
C ALA A 61 -4.31 2.55 -9.07
N ALA A 62 -3.42 3.44 -9.50
CA ALA A 62 -2.32 3.12 -10.41
C ALA A 62 -1.01 3.46 -9.72
N PHE A 63 0.13 2.85 -9.91
CA PHE A 63 0.51 1.99 -11.02
C PHE A 63 0.97 0.62 -10.49
N ALA A 64 0.97 0.44 -9.18
CA ALA A 64 1.50 -0.73 -8.50
C ALA A 64 2.96 -1.00 -8.88
N PHE A 65 3.75 0.04 -9.16
CA PHE A 65 5.11 -0.11 -9.66
C PHE A 65 5.94 -1.00 -8.73
N SER A 66 6.73 -1.91 -9.33
CA SER A 66 7.64 -2.75 -8.57
C SER A 66 8.61 -1.92 -7.74
N THR A 67 9.15 -2.49 -6.67
CA THR A 67 10.14 -1.79 -5.85
C THR A 67 11.32 -1.27 -6.66
N GLY A 68 11.78 -0.07 -6.32
CA GLY A 68 12.85 0.64 -7.02
C GLY A 68 12.44 1.35 -8.32
N VAL A 69 11.19 1.25 -8.77
CA VAL A 69 10.69 1.95 -9.97
C VAL A 69 9.34 2.65 -9.72
N PRO A 70 8.98 3.69 -10.47
CA PRO A 70 9.76 4.31 -11.53
C PRO A 70 10.87 5.18 -10.90
N GLU A 71 11.81 5.64 -11.72
CA GLU A 71 12.81 6.58 -11.20
C GLU A 71 12.15 7.91 -10.82
N PRO A 72 12.74 8.70 -9.91
CA PRO A 72 12.21 10.01 -9.54
C PRO A 72 11.89 10.93 -10.73
N GLU A 73 12.75 10.95 -11.76
CA GLU A 73 12.54 11.77 -12.96
C GLU A 73 11.39 11.29 -13.85
N ASP A 74 11.02 10.02 -13.78
CA ASP A 74 9.96 9.45 -14.62
C ASP A 74 8.59 10.04 -14.23
N TRP A 75 8.41 10.49 -12.99
CA TRP A 75 7.21 11.21 -12.54
C TRP A 75 7.00 12.56 -13.26
N GLU A 76 8.07 13.17 -13.79
CA GLU A 76 7.99 14.42 -14.55
C GLU A 76 7.59 14.20 -16.02
N HIS A 77 7.46 12.95 -16.47
CA HIS A 77 7.03 12.66 -17.82
C HIS A 77 5.62 13.25 -18.09
N PRO A 78 5.34 13.88 -19.24
CA PRO A 78 4.06 14.55 -19.50
C PRO A 78 2.81 13.68 -19.23
N ALA A 79 2.84 12.41 -19.65
CA ALA A 79 1.75 11.47 -19.40
C ALA A 79 1.53 11.17 -17.90
N MET A 80 2.61 11.16 -17.10
CA MET A 80 2.52 10.99 -15.65
C MET A 80 1.95 12.25 -14.99
N LEU A 81 2.39 13.44 -15.43
CA LEU A 81 1.85 14.72 -14.95
C LEU A 81 0.34 14.88 -15.23
N GLU A 82 -0.13 14.40 -16.38
CA GLU A 82 -1.57 14.38 -16.69
C GLU A 82 -2.35 13.47 -15.73
N PHE A 83 -1.83 12.26 -15.46
CA PHE A 83 -2.42 11.35 -14.48
C PHE A 83 -2.41 11.95 -13.07
N LEU A 84 -1.28 12.49 -12.60
CA LEU A 84 -1.15 13.08 -11.27
C LEU A 84 -2.10 14.25 -11.07
N ARG A 85 -2.30 15.08 -12.10
CA ARG A 85 -3.29 16.17 -12.05
C ARG A 85 -4.71 15.62 -11.90
N TYR A 86 -5.07 14.60 -12.69
CA TYR A 86 -6.39 13.98 -12.59
C TYR A 86 -6.61 13.32 -11.22
N ALA A 87 -5.59 12.63 -10.69
CA ALA A 87 -5.64 12.01 -9.37
C ALA A 87 -5.74 13.05 -8.24
N GLY A 88 -4.98 14.16 -8.32
CA GLY A 88 -5.07 15.27 -7.38
C GLY A 88 -6.42 16.00 -7.39
N GLU A 89 -7.13 16.00 -8.53
CA GLU A 89 -8.48 16.54 -8.67
C GLU A 89 -9.58 15.59 -8.18
N HIS A 90 -9.30 14.28 -8.06
CA HIS A 90 -10.24 13.24 -7.64
C HIS A 90 -9.65 12.37 -6.50
N PRO A 91 -9.17 12.95 -5.38
CA PRO A 91 -8.39 12.21 -4.39
C PRO A 91 -9.17 11.08 -3.70
N ASP A 92 -10.51 11.18 -3.64
CA ASP A 92 -11.36 10.15 -3.04
C ASP A 92 -11.63 8.98 -3.99
N GLN A 93 -11.29 9.09 -5.28
CA GLN A 93 -11.58 8.07 -6.29
C GLN A 93 -10.35 7.61 -7.09
N VAL A 94 -9.29 8.41 -7.13
CA VAL A 94 -8.10 8.11 -7.94
C VAL A 94 -6.86 8.33 -7.09
N GLY A 95 -6.03 7.30 -7.00
CA GLY A 95 -4.87 7.27 -6.14
C GLY A 95 -3.64 6.67 -6.83
N VAL A 96 -2.50 6.84 -6.17
CA VAL A 96 -1.24 6.25 -6.58
C VAL A 96 -0.88 5.04 -5.72
N ALA A 97 -0.86 3.85 -6.30
CA ALA A 97 -0.38 2.61 -5.68
C ALA A 97 1.14 2.43 -5.88
N LEU A 98 1.86 2.09 -4.81
CA LEU A 98 3.30 1.83 -4.77
C LEU A 98 3.61 0.56 -3.96
N HIS A 99 4.59 -0.23 -4.43
CA HIS A 99 5.12 -1.39 -3.71
C HIS A 99 6.50 -1.07 -3.12
N GLU A 100 6.67 -1.09 -1.81
CA GLU A 100 7.86 -0.62 -1.12
C GLU A 100 8.54 -1.71 -0.28
N TYR A 101 9.55 -2.36 -0.87
CA TYR A 101 10.37 -3.36 -0.19
C TYR A 101 11.78 -2.81 0.08
N SER A 102 12.34 -3.05 1.26
CA SER A 102 13.73 -2.68 1.58
C SER A 102 14.76 -3.53 0.82
N LEU A 103 14.32 -4.68 0.29
CA LEU A 103 15.14 -5.73 -0.34
C LEU A 103 16.21 -6.31 0.61
N THR A 104 16.02 -6.15 1.92
CA THR A 104 16.83 -6.78 2.96
C THR A 104 16.05 -7.01 4.25
N ALA A 105 16.21 -8.17 4.88
CA ALA A 105 15.62 -8.47 6.18
C ALA A 105 16.26 -7.71 7.36
N ASP A 106 17.44 -7.09 7.18
CA ASP A 106 18.20 -6.52 8.29
C ASP A 106 17.59 -5.22 8.85
N TYR A 107 17.04 -4.36 7.99
CA TYR A 107 16.41 -3.10 8.40
C TYR A 107 15.48 -2.55 7.31
N ILE A 108 14.27 -2.17 7.68
CA ILE A 108 13.24 -1.71 6.73
C ILE A 108 13.56 -0.39 6.01
N THR A 109 14.42 0.44 6.60
CA THR A 109 14.80 1.73 6.01
C THR A 109 15.88 1.61 4.94
N ALA A 110 16.27 0.38 4.56
CA ALA A 110 17.27 0.19 3.52
C ALA A 110 16.80 0.80 2.20
N GLY A 111 17.66 1.62 1.61
CA GLY A 111 17.35 2.35 0.39
C GLY A 111 16.33 3.46 0.55
N TYR A 112 15.94 3.88 1.76
CA TYR A 112 15.09 5.08 1.94
C TYR A 112 15.79 6.35 1.41
N PRO A 113 15.10 7.28 0.68
CA PRO A 113 13.69 7.24 0.31
C PRO A 113 13.39 6.55 -1.05
N TYR A 114 14.37 5.87 -1.64
CA TYR A 114 14.33 5.34 -3.01
C TYR A 114 13.65 3.97 -3.15
N LEU A 115 13.79 3.08 -2.16
CA LEU A 115 13.10 1.79 -2.13
C LEU A 115 11.82 1.85 -1.29
N VAL A 116 11.91 2.51 -0.14
CA VAL A 116 10.82 2.78 0.81
C VAL A 116 10.70 4.30 0.99
N GLY A 117 9.50 4.87 1.01
CA GLY A 117 9.26 6.31 1.09
C GLY A 117 9.19 7.03 -0.26
N ARG A 118 8.98 6.30 -1.36
CA ARG A 118 9.10 6.76 -2.75
C ARG A 118 8.05 7.79 -3.13
N PHE A 119 6.93 7.78 -2.42
CA PHE A 119 5.88 8.79 -2.53
C PHE A 119 6.41 10.23 -2.37
N GLN A 120 7.54 10.42 -1.69
CA GLN A 120 8.15 11.74 -1.52
C GLN A 120 8.64 12.34 -2.84
N ALA A 121 9.21 11.53 -3.74
CA ALA A 121 9.62 11.99 -5.07
C ALA A 121 8.40 12.42 -5.89
N LEU A 122 7.33 11.63 -5.85
CA LEU A 122 6.05 11.97 -6.45
C LEU A 122 5.48 13.29 -5.90
N PHE A 123 5.49 13.47 -4.57
CA PHE A 123 4.97 14.69 -3.96
C PHE A 123 5.83 15.91 -4.31
N ALA A 124 7.16 15.74 -4.37
CA ALA A 124 8.05 16.82 -4.81
C ALA A 124 7.73 17.26 -6.26
N VAL A 125 7.41 16.32 -7.15
CA VAL A 125 6.95 16.64 -8.51
C VAL A 125 5.59 17.33 -8.47
N CYS A 126 4.62 16.84 -7.71
CA CYS A 126 3.33 17.51 -7.56
C CYS A 126 3.49 18.97 -7.09
N ASP A 127 4.30 19.20 -6.06
CA ASP A 127 4.59 20.53 -5.53
C ASP A 127 5.26 21.43 -6.58
N LYS A 128 6.26 20.90 -7.29
CA LYS A 128 6.99 21.62 -8.36
C LYS A 128 6.06 22.11 -9.47
N TYR A 129 5.06 21.32 -9.84
CA TYR A 129 4.13 21.63 -10.94
C TYR A 129 2.79 22.23 -10.48
N GLY A 130 2.63 22.53 -9.17
CA GLY A 130 1.40 23.07 -8.60
C GLY A 130 0.20 22.11 -8.75
N ILE A 131 0.46 20.80 -8.75
CA ILE A 131 -0.55 19.75 -8.81
C ILE A 131 -0.95 19.38 -7.36
N PRO A 132 -2.25 19.31 -7.02
CA PRO A 132 -2.66 18.79 -5.72
C PRO A 132 -2.10 17.38 -5.50
N ARG A 133 -1.54 17.12 -4.32
CA ARG A 133 -0.97 15.82 -4.01
C ARG A 133 -2.08 14.74 -4.05
N PRO A 134 -1.93 13.67 -4.85
CA PRO A 134 -2.94 12.62 -4.92
C PRO A 134 -2.94 11.77 -3.64
N THR A 135 -4.01 11.02 -3.43
CA THR A 135 -4.02 9.90 -2.48
C THR A 135 -2.94 8.91 -2.87
N VAL A 136 -2.14 8.44 -1.90
CA VAL A 136 -1.12 7.40 -2.11
C VAL A 136 -1.49 6.19 -1.27
N LEU A 137 -1.48 5.03 -1.90
CA LEU A 137 -1.67 3.72 -1.28
C LEU A 137 -0.36 2.95 -1.37
N ILE A 138 0.16 2.50 -0.23
CA ILE A 138 1.23 1.52 -0.22
C ILE A 138 0.56 0.15 -0.19
N THR A 139 0.45 -0.48 -1.36
CA THR A 139 -0.34 -1.70 -1.59
C THR A 139 0.47 -2.96 -1.38
N GLU A 140 1.81 -2.83 -1.40
CA GLU A 140 2.75 -3.81 -0.87
C GLU A 140 3.86 -3.10 -0.09
N TRP A 141 4.29 -3.68 1.03
CA TRP A 141 5.36 -3.16 1.86
C TRP A 141 6.05 -4.29 2.61
N GLY A 142 7.38 -4.23 2.72
CA GLY A 142 8.10 -5.23 3.51
C GLY A 142 9.61 -5.24 3.29
N TRP A 143 10.20 -6.41 3.49
CA TRP A 143 11.66 -6.60 3.50
C TRP A 143 12.15 -7.27 2.22
N GLU A 144 12.36 -8.58 2.28
CA GLU A 144 12.72 -9.40 1.12
C GLU A 144 11.51 -10.20 0.62
N TYR A 145 11.63 -10.72 -0.59
CA TYR A 145 10.61 -11.60 -1.16
C TYR A 145 10.45 -12.91 -0.37
N SER A 146 11.57 -13.47 0.10
CA SER A 146 11.61 -14.79 0.72
C SER A 146 11.99 -14.79 2.20
N ASP A 147 12.23 -13.62 2.78
CA ASP A 147 12.74 -13.51 4.15
C ASP A 147 12.20 -12.27 4.85
N VAL A 148 12.12 -12.36 6.18
CA VAL A 148 11.65 -11.29 7.06
C VAL A 148 12.53 -11.25 8.31
N PRO A 149 12.66 -10.10 8.97
CA PRO A 149 13.39 -10.01 10.23
C PRO A 149 12.77 -10.90 11.30
N GLU A 150 13.57 -11.18 12.33
CA GLU A 150 13.08 -11.74 13.59
C GLU A 150 11.92 -10.88 14.15
N PRO A 151 10.93 -11.50 14.84
CA PRO A 151 9.67 -10.84 15.18
C PRO A 151 9.81 -9.49 15.90
N THR A 152 10.78 -9.35 16.81
CA THR A 152 11.00 -8.10 17.54
C THR A 152 11.39 -6.96 16.61
N ALA A 153 12.36 -7.17 15.72
CA ALA A 153 12.81 -6.17 14.75
C ALA A 153 11.69 -5.86 13.74
N GLY A 154 10.96 -6.87 13.27
CA GLY A 154 9.82 -6.67 12.37
C GLY A 154 8.72 -5.79 12.97
N VAL A 155 8.43 -5.94 14.27
CA VAL A 155 7.45 -5.08 14.96
C VAL A 155 7.93 -3.64 15.10
N GLU A 156 9.23 -3.42 15.36
CA GLU A 156 9.81 -2.08 15.42
C GLU A 156 9.76 -1.38 14.06
N ASP A 157 10.08 -2.10 12.99
CA ASP A 157 10.01 -1.64 11.61
C ASP A 157 8.57 -1.30 11.18
N MET A 158 7.58 -2.13 11.53
CA MET A 158 6.16 -1.81 11.31
C MET A 158 5.72 -0.57 12.09
N ALA A 159 6.22 -0.38 13.31
CA ALA A 159 5.93 0.82 14.09
C ALA A 159 6.56 2.08 13.45
N TRP A 160 7.76 1.94 12.86
CA TRP A 160 8.39 3.00 12.07
C TRP A 160 7.53 3.38 10.86
N ALA A 161 7.05 2.43 10.07
CA ALA A 161 6.24 2.76 8.87
C ALA A 161 4.92 3.48 9.18
N GLN A 162 4.46 3.46 10.43
CA GLN A 162 3.22 4.10 10.88
C GLN A 162 3.34 5.60 11.17
N PHE A 163 4.42 6.30 10.76
CA PHE A 163 4.62 7.72 11.09
C PHE A 163 3.42 8.60 10.68
N GLY A 164 2.69 9.08 11.69
CA GLY A 164 1.52 9.96 11.57
C GLY A 164 0.57 10.01 12.79
N GLY A 165 0.94 9.44 13.94
CA GLY A 165 0.12 9.51 15.18
C GLY A 165 -0.88 8.38 15.39
N ILE A 166 -0.94 7.40 14.48
CA ILE A 166 -1.80 6.21 14.58
C ILE A 166 -1.10 5.07 15.33
N ALA A 167 0.20 5.16 15.64
CA ALA A 167 0.96 4.09 16.30
C ALA A 167 0.21 3.42 17.47
N GLN A 168 -0.51 4.16 18.31
CA GLN A 168 -1.33 3.59 19.39
C GLN A 168 -2.63 2.91 18.92
N ARG A 169 -3.31 3.40 17.88
CA ARG A 169 -4.53 2.80 17.32
C ARG A 169 -4.22 1.63 16.38
N ALA A 170 -3.13 1.70 15.63
CA ALA A 170 -2.61 0.59 14.85
C ALA A 170 -2.10 -0.52 15.76
N HIS A 171 -1.49 -0.21 16.92
CA HIS A 171 -1.20 -1.24 17.93
C HIS A 171 -2.46 -1.96 18.41
N LEU A 172 -3.61 -1.27 18.54
CA LEU A 172 -4.88 -1.92 18.91
C LEU A 172 -5.48 -2.80 17.81
N LEU A 173 -5.09 -2.63 16.54
CA LEU A 173 -5.49 -3.50 15.42
C LEU A 173 -4.45 -4.62 15.18
N ILE A 174 -3.17 -4.31 15.40
CA ILE A 174 -2.05 -5.23 15.24
C ILE A 174 -1.98 -6.19 16.41
N LEU A 175 -2.30 -5.81 17.64
CA LEU A 175 -2.28 -6.75 18.76
C LEU A 175 -3.23 -7.94 18.52
N PRO A 176 -4.50 -7.76 18.14
CA PRO A 176 -5.37 -8.88 17.75
C PRO A 176 -4.85 -9.65 16.53
N MET A 177 -4.31 -8.98 15.51
CA MET A 177 -3.76 -9.67 14.32
C MET A 177 -2.47 -10.44 14.60
N ARG A 178 -1.58 -9.89 15.43
CA ARG A 178 -0.33 -10.50 15.90
C ARG A 178 -0.67 -11.67 16.81
N ASP A 179 -1.55 -11.47 17.78
CA ASP A 179 -1.97 -12.53 18.69
C ASP A 179 -2.66 -13.62 17.89
N TYR A 180 -3.52 -13.29 16.91
CA TYR A 180 -4.12 -14.27 16.01
C TYR A 180 -3.06 -15.00 15.16
N ALA A 181 -2.20 -14.28 14.44
CA ALA A 181 -1.16 -14.87 13.60
C ALA A 181 -0.16 -15.73 14.39
N THR A 182 0.18 -15.34 15.62
CA THR A 182 1.14 -16.09 16.47
C THR A 182 0.49 -17.21 17.27
N SER A 183 -0.80 -17.14 17.58
CA SER A 183 -1.55 -18.22 18.27
C SER A 183 -2.28 -19.18 17.33
N HIS A 184 -2.46 -18.80 16.06
CA HIS A 184 -3.12 -19.60 15.01
C HIS A 184 -2.17 -19.75 13.81
N TYR A 185 -1.02 -20.40 14.02
CA TYR A 185 -0.22 -20.91 12.89
C TYR A 185 -0.89 -22.16 12.32
N PHE A 186 -1.35 -22.06 11.08
CA PHE A 186 -1.81 -23.21 10.32
C PHE A 186 -0.64 -23.77 9.52
N ILE A 187 -0.17 -24.96 9.87
CA ILE A 187 0.74 -25.72 9.02
C ILE A 187 -0.11 -26.26 7.86
N TYR A 188 -0.07 -25.58 6.71
CA TYR A 188 -0.68 -26.10 5.50
C TYR A 188 0.34 -26.93 4.73
N THR A 189 -0.05 -28.12 4.30
CA THR A 189 0.68 -28.85 3.26
C THR A 189 0.12 -28.40 1.91
N PRO A 190 0.93 -27.84 0.99
CA PRO A 190 0.41 -27.40 -0.30
C PRO A 190 -0.27 -28.57 -1.04
N GLY A 191 -1.51 -28.38 -1.48
CA GLY A 191 -2.15 -29.23 -2.50
C GLY A 191 -3.34 -30.09 -2.07
N ILE A 192 -3.82 -30.05 -0.83
CA ILE A 192 -5.02 -30.81 -0.45
C ILE A 192 -5.80 -30.08 0.66
N GLY A 193 -6.98 -29.54 0.35
CA GLY A 193 -7.95 -29.11 1.36
C GLY A 193 -8.82 -27.93 0.94
N GLU A 194 -10.13 -28.14 0.90
CA GLU A 194 -11.11 -27.05 0.98
C GLU A 194 -10.85 -26.25 2.26
N ILE A 195 -10.81 -24.92 2.14
CA ILE A 195 -10.76 -24.02 3.30
C ILE A 195 -12.14 -24.04 3.95
N ASP A 196 -12.25 -24.53 5.18
CA ASP A 196 -13.46 -24.42 5.98
C ASP A 196 -13.61 -22.95 6.44
N PRO A 197 -14.57 -22.18 5.92
CA PRO A 197 -14.72 -20.78 6.26
C PRO A 197 -15.20 -20.55 7.71
N SER A 198 -15.67 -21.59 8.41
CA SER A 198 -16.08 -21.49 9.82
C SER A 198 -14.91 -21.18 10.75
N ILE A 199 -13.67 -21.44 10.34
CA ILE A 199 -12.46 -21.10 11.12
C ILE A 199 -12.25 -19.58 11.26
N PHE A 200 -12.86 -18.77 10.37
CA PHE A 200 -12.81 -17.31 10.42
C PHE A 200 -13.99 -16.71 11.20
N MET A 201 -14.97 -17.53 11.60
CA MET A 201 -16.08 -17.07 12.44
C MET A 201 -15.67 -17.14 13.91
N GLN A 202 -15.23 -16.00 14.46
CA GLN A 202 -14.99 -15.86 15.90
C GLN A 202 -16.27 -16.14 16.71
N PRO A 203 -16.19 -16.77 17.90
CA PRO A 203 -17.26 -16.64 18.89
C PRO A 203 -17.35 -15.18 19.34
N THR A 204 -18.57 -14.75 19.68
CA THR A 204 -18.91 -13.38 20.11
C THR A 204 -17.83 -12.77 21.03
N PRO A 205 -17.35 -11.54 20.76
CA PRO A 205 -16.21 -10.99 21.47
C PRO A 205 -16.53 -10.74 22.94
N THR A 206 -15.70 -11.29 23.83
CA THR A 206 -15.73 -11.03 25.27
C THR A 206 -15.06 -9.68 25.57
N PHE A 207 -15.63 -8.57 25.08
CA PHE A 207 -15.24 -7.22 25.48
C PHE A 207 -15.87 -6.87 26.84
N LEU A 208 -15.45 -7.54 27.90
CA LEU A 208 -15.66 -7.06 29.28
C LEU A 208 -14.40 -7.41 30.09
N TYR A 209 -13.83 -6.41 30.75
CA TYR A 209 -12.64 -6.43 31.62
C TYR A 209 -11.27 -6.17 30.96
N LEU A 210 -11.09 -4.95 30.43
CA LEU A 210 -9.84 -4.23 30.64
C LEU A 210 -10.06 -3.26 31.80
N GLU A 211 -9.66 -3.69 32.99
CA GLU A 211 -9.51 -2.76 34.12
C GLU A 211 -8.49 -1.67 33.77
N SER A 212 -8.79 -0.45 34.19
CA SER A 212 -8.03 0.77 33.99
C SER A 212 -6.56 0.62 34.44
N GLN A 213 -5.67 0.35 33.50
CA GLN A 213 -4.24 0.54 33.70
C GLN A 213 -3.93 2.05 33.62
N PRO A 214 -3.22 2.64 34.58
CA PRO A 214 -2.85 4.06 34.51
C PRO A 214 -1.90 4.30 33.34
N MET A 215 -2.22 5.34 32.56
CA MET A 215 -1.44 5.82 31.42
C MET A 215 0.02 6.12 31.82
N PRO A 216 1.04 5.54 31.17
CA PRO A 216 2.41 6.00 31.32
C PRO A 216 2.53 7.42 30.75
N THR A 217 3.16 8.32 31.51
CA THR A 217 3.47 9.68 31.06
C THR A 217 4.31 9.68 29.78
N PRO A 218 4.11 10.65 28.86
CA PRO A 218 4.84 10.69 27.60
C PRO A 218 6.35 10.85 27.84
N PHE A 219 7.17 10.05 27.16
CA PHE A 219 8.61 10.24 27.08
C PHE A 219 8.93 11.62 26.47
N PRO A 220 9.86 12.41 27.04
CA PRO A 220 10.29 13.67 26.43
C PRO A 220 11.07 13.42 25.13
N ARG A 221 10.82 14.26 24.12
CA ARG A 221 11.53 14.24 22.82
C ARG A 221 13.03 14.49 23.02
N PRO A 222 13.92 13.77 22.31
CA PRO A 222 15.33 14.14 22.25
C PRO A 222 15.49 15.52 21.61
N GLN A 223 16.21 16.43 22.27
CA GLN A 223 16.38 17.81 21.81
C GLN A 223 17.51 18.00 20.79
N HIS A 224 18.33 17.00 20.49
CA HIS A 224 19.36 17.06 19.45
C HIS A 224 19.63 15.68 18.85
N MET A 225 19.71 15.60 17.52
CA MET A 225 20.33 14.49 16.78
C MET A 225 21.67 14.97 16.18
N PRO A 226 22.71 14.11 16.14
CA PRO A 226 23.97 14.40 15.47
C PRO A 226 23.83 14.47 13.94
#